data_AF-A0A9D8END6-F1
#
_entry.id   AF-A0A9D8END6-F1
#
_cell.length_a   1.000
_cell.length_b   1.000
_cell.length_c   1.000
_cell.angle_alpha   90.00
_cell.angle_beta   90.00
_cell.angle_gamma   90.00
#
_symmetry.space_group_name_H-M   'P 1'
#
loop_
_entity.id
_entity.type
_entity.pdbx_description
1 polymer ?
#
loop_
_entity_poly.entity_id
_entity_poly.type
_entity_poly.pdbx_seq_one_letter_code
_entity_poly.pdbx_strand_id
1 'polypeptide(L)'
;MYKLIFLSITISSKVVLWQLVLGVGQAIGKYFWGMKGLIITALIILLWTLSQTYNELFYFHLIIQSIIFIVLLNKNIFKKNKAS
;
A
#
# COMPACT_ATOMS: atom_id res chain seq x y z
N MET A 1 -15.49 -16.43 23.03
CA MET A 1 -15.20 -15.01 22.73
C MET A 1 -13.72 -14.73 22.42
N TYR A 2 -12.76 -15.13 23.28
CA TYR A 2 -11.33 -14.82 23.07
C TYR A 2 -10.70 -15.39 21.78
N LYS A 3 -11.11 -16.59 21.33
CA LYS A 3 -10.62 -17.19 20.07
C LYS A 3 -10.96 -16.38 18.82
N LEU A 4 -12.15 -15.75 18.77
CA LEU A 4 -12.57 -14.92 17.63
C LEU A 4 -11.83 -13.58 17.59
N ILE A 5 -11.55 -12.99 18.76
CA ILE A 5 -10.77 -11.75 18.91
C ILE A 5 -9.31 -12.00 18.49
N PHE A 6 -8.72 -13.11 18.93
CA PHE A 6 -7.35 -13.46 18.54
C PHE A 6 -7.24 -13.74 17.04
N LEU A 7 -8.21 -14.45 16.46
CA LEU A 7 -8.27 -14.72 15.03
C LEU A 7 -8.37 -13.43 14.20
N SER A 8 -9.22 -12.49 14.62
CA SER A 8 -9.39 -11.19 13.93
C SER A 8 -8.15 -10.29 14.07
N ILE A 9 -7.47 -10.29 15.20
CA ILE A 9 -6.18 -9.58 15.37
C ILE A 9 -5.11 -10.18 14.46
N THR A 10 -5.05 -11.50 14.33
CA THR A 10 -4.03 -12.20 13.51
C THR A 10 -4.26 -11.96 12.01
N ILE A 11 -5.53 -11.97 11.57
CA ILE A 11 -5.91 -11.64 10.20
C ILE A 11 -5.59 -10.16 9.90
N SER A 12 -5.95 -9.24 10.80
CA SER A 12 -5.69 -7.81 10.65
C SER A 12 -4.19 -7.48 10.57
N SER A 13 -3.37 -8.05 11.45
CA SER A 13 -1.92 -7.80 11.46
C SER A 13 -1.21 -8.34 10.21
N LYS A 14 -1.67 -9.47 9.66
CA LYS A 14 -1.17 -9.98 8.38
C LYS A 14 -1.49 -9.04 7.21
N VAL A 15 -2.67 -8.43 7.20
CA VAL A 15 -3.07 -7.43 6.21
C VAL A 15 -2.23 -6.17 6.31
N VAL A 16 -1.99 -5.66 7.51
CA VAL A 16 -1.16 -4.46 7.73
C VAL A 16 0.28 -4.69 7.26
N LEU A 17 0.88 -5.84 7.59
CA LEU A 17 2.21 -6.19 7.13
C LEU A 17 2.29 -6.29 5.61
N TRP A 18 1.28 -6.90 4.97
CA TRP A 18 1.21 -6.97 3.51
C TRP A 18 1.10 -5.59 2.86
N GLN A 19 0.26 -4.71 3.40
CA GLN A 19 0.12 -3.33 2.91
C GLN A 19 1.43 -2.53 3.01
N LEU A 20 2.21 -2.73 4.08
CA LEU A 20 3.54 -2.13 4.20
C LEU A 20 4.50 -2.62 3.12
N VAL A 21 4.54 -3.93 2.85
CA VAL A 21 5.39 -4.50 1.79
C VAL A 21 5.00 -3.96 0.41
N LEU A 22 3.70 -3.90 0.11
CA LEU A 22 3.20 -3.33 -1.15
C LEU A 22 3.56 -1.85 -1.28
N GLY A 23 3.45 -1.08 -0.18
CA GLY A 23 3.84 0.32 -0.17
C GLY A 23 5.34 0.55 -0.38
N VAL A 24 6.19 -0.31 0.19
CA VAL A 24 7.63 -0.31 -0.08
C VAL A 24 7.90 -0.63 -1.55
N GLY A 25 7.19 -1.57 -2.15
CA GLY A 25 7.27 -1.87 -3.58
C GLY A 25 6.94 -0.66 -4.47
N GLN A 26 5.89 0.09 -4.15
CA GLN A 26 5.55 1.33 -4.86
C GLN A 26 6.60 2.43 -4.66
N ALA A 27 7.17 2.53 -3.46
CA ALA A 27 8.23 3.48 -3.16
C ALA A 27 9.51 3.16 -3.95
N ILE A 28 9.89 1.88 -4.04
CA ILE A 28 11.02 1.39 -4.84
C ILE A 28 10.77 1.66 -6.33
N GLY A 29 9.58 1.32 -6.83
CA GLY A 29 9.18 1.61 -8.20
C GLY A 29 9.29 3.10 -8.52
N LYS A 30 8.84 3.95 -7.61
CA LYS A 30 9.01 5.40 -7.72
C LYS A 30 10.47 5.85 -7.68
N TYR A 31 11.29 5.22 -6.85
CA TYR A 31 12.70 5.60 -6.68
C TYR A 31 13.50 5.34 -7.97
N PHE A 32 13.35 4.17 -8.58
CA PHE A 32 14.10 3.80 -9.78
C PHE A 32 13.52 4.38 -11.08
N TRP A 33 12.19 4.46 -11.20
CA TRP A 33 11.50 4.78 -12.47
C TRP A 33 10.64 6.05 -12.38
N GLY A 34 10.77 6.83 -11.30
CA GLY A 34 10.06 8.10 -11.13
C GLY A 34 8.54 7.94 -11.11
N MET A 35 7.83 8.88 -11.75
CA MET A 35 6.36 8.88 -11.77
C MET A 35 5.77 7.68 -12.54
N LYS A 36 6.42 7.29 -13.65
CA LYS A 36 6.01 6.13 -14.46
C LYS A 36 6.16 4.84 -13.66
N GLY A 37 7.26 4.72 -12.91
CA GLY A 37 7.51 3.61 -11.99
C GLY A 37 6.45 3.42 -10.93
N LEU A 38 6.03 4.53 -10.30
CA LEU A 38 4.93 4.54 -9.33
C LEU A 38 3.62 4.02 -9.95
N ILE A 39 3.27 4.50 -11.15
CA ILE A 39 2.03 4.09 -11.84
C ILE A 39 2.08 2.60 -12.20
N ILE A 40 3.20 2.12 -12.75
CA ILE A 40 3.37 0.72 -13.15
C ILE A 40 3.30 -0.20 -11.92
N THR A 41 4.05 0.11 -10.85
CA THR A 41 4.01 -0.68 -9.62
C THR A 41 2.64 -0.61 -8.94
N ALA A 42 1.95 0.53 -8.95
CA ALA A 42 0.59 0.63 -8.45
C ALA A 42 -0.40 -0.23 -9.23
N LEU A 43 -0.29 -0.28 -10.56
CA LEU A 43 -1.11 -1.15 -11.42
C LEU A 43 -0.86 -2.63 -11.14
N ILE A 44 0.41 -3.05 -11.06
CA ILE A 44 0.78 -4.43 -10.74
C ILE A 44 0.21 -4.85 -9.38
N ILE A 45 0.35 -3.97 -8.39
CA ILE A 45 -0.13 -4.21 -7.04
C ILE A 45 -1.66 -4.23 -6.99
N LEU A 46 -2.34 -3.38 -7.74
CA LEU A 46 -3.80 -3.39 -7.85
C LEU A 46 -4.30 -4.74 -8.43
N LEU A 47 -3.70 -5.20 -9.53
CA LEU A 47 -4.04 -6.48 -10.16
C LEU A 47 -3.73 -7.67 -9.24
N TRP A 48 -2.61 -7.63 -8.53
CA TRP A 48 -2.25 -8.65 -7.56
C TRP A 48 -3.21 -8.68 -6.37
N THR A 49 -3.59 -7.51 -5.85
CA THR A 49 -4.55 -7.38 -4.74
C THR A 49 -5.93 -7.90 -5.13
N LEU A 50 -6.39 -7.61 -6.36
CA LEU A 50 -7.61 -8.17 -6.95
C LEU A 50 -7.56 -9.70 -7.05
N SER A 51 -6.39 -10.27 -7.37
CA SER A 51 -6.21 -11.72 -7.48
C SER A 51 -6.15 -12.44 -6.12
N GLN A 52 -5.80 -11.76 -5.04
CA GLN A 52 -5.51 -12.39 -3.73
C GLN A 52 -6.59 -12.13 -2.66
N THR A 53 -7.51 -11.19 -2.89
CA THR A 53 -8.44 -10.76 -1.83
C THR A 53 -9.86 -11.25 -2.07
N TYR A 54 -10.40 -12.05 -1.14
CA TYR A 54 -11.79 -12.51 -1.16
C TYR A 54 -12.69 -11.56 -0.33
N ASN A 55 -13.60 -10.87 -1.05
CA ASN A 55 -14.78 -10.07 -0.68
C ASN A 55 -14.77 -9.09 0.52
N GLU A 56 -14.36 -9.46 1.73
CA GLU A 56 -14.58 -8.58 2.91
C GLU A 56 -13.41 -7.64 3.22
N LEU A 57 -12.17 -8.07 2.97
CA LEU A 57 -10.98 -7.27 3.23
C LEU A 57 -10.57 -6.40 2.04
N PHE A 58 -11.24 -6.57 0.88
CA PHE A 58 -10.89 -5.92 -0.38
C PHE A 58 -11.03 -4.40 -0.32
N TYR A 59 -12.15 -3.90 0.20
CA TYR A 59 -12.37 -2.46 0.37
C TYR A 59 -11.33 -1.83 1.30
N PHE A 60 -10.96 -2.53 2.38
CA PHE A 60 -9.94 -2.06 3.30
C PHE A 60 -8.55 -2.01 2.66
N HIS A 61 -8.23 -3.00 1.81
CA HIS A 61 -6.99 -3.00 1.03
C HIS A 61 -6.95 -1.81 0.07
N LEU A 62 -8.02 -1.58 -0.69
CA LEU A 62 -8.09 -0.47 -1.65
C LEU A 62 -7.90 0.89 -0.98
N ILE A 63 -8.55 1.13 0.16
CA ILE A 63 -8.43 2.40 0.91
C ILE A 63 -6.98 2.64 1.32
N ILE A 64 -6.31 1.63 1.90
CA ILE A 64 -4.91 1.76 2.32
C ILE A 64 -3.99 1.95 1.10
N GLN A 65 -4.20 1.19 0.02
CA GLN A 65 -3.46 1.34 -1.23
C GLN A 65 -3.55 2.77 -1.79
N SER A 66 -4.76 3.34 -1.80
CA SER A 66 -5.00 4.71 -2.25
C SER A 66 -4.29 5.74 -1.37
N ILE A 67 -4.30 5.56 -0.05
CA ILE A 67 -3.58 6.44 0.88
C ILE A 67 -2.07 6.40 0.60
N ILE A 68 -1.48 5.20 0.49
CA ILE A 68 -0.04 5.05 0.20
C ILE A 68 0.30 5.69 -1.14
N PHE A 69 -0.53 5.48 -2.16
CA PHE A 69 -0.34 6.08 -3.48
C PHE A 69 -0.39 7.61 -3.44
N ILE A 70 -1.35 8.21 -2.71
CA ILE A 70 -1.46 9.66 -2.52
C ILE A 70 -0.26 10.21 -1.75
N VAL A 71 0.15 9.55 -0.66
CA VAL A 71 1.33 9.93 0.14
C VAL A 71 2.59 9.92 -0.73
N LEU A 72 2.78 8.86 -1.52
CA LEU A 72 3.89 8.78 -2.44
C LEU A 72 3.79 9.85 -3.53
N LEU A 73 2.62 10.11 -4.10
CA LEU A 73 2.38 11.19 -5.07
C LEU A 73 2.76 12.57 -4.52
N ASN A 74 2.39 12.86 -3.26
CA ASN A 74 2.68 14.10 -2.54
C ASN A 74 4.16 14.24 -2.10
N LYS A 75 5.09 13.96 -3.03
CA LYS A 75 6.54 14.15 -2.88
C LYS A 75 6.95 15.63 -2.65
N ASN A 76 6.01 16.57 -2.67
CA ASN A 76 6.26 17.97 -2.31
C ASN A 76 6.53 18.18 -0.81
N ILE A 77 6.26 17.19 0.06
CA ILE A 77 6.56 17.32 1.49
C ILE A 77 8.08 17.20 1.77
N PHE A 78 8.81 16.33 1.05
CA PHE A 78 10.25 16.12 1.30
C PHE A 78 11.17 16.95 0.39
N LYS A 79 10.69 17.46 -0.74
CA LYS A 79 11.52 18.26 -1.65
C LYS A 79 11.65 19.72 -1.22
N LYS A 80 10.71 20.23 -0.41
CA LYS A 80 10.73 21.62 0.07
C LYS A 80 11.86 21.94 1.07
N ASN A 81 12.47 20.91 1.67
CA ASN A 81 13.54 21.06 2.67
C ASN A 81 14.98 20.97 2.11
N LYS A 82 15.16 20.92 0.78
CA LYS A 82 16.51 20.96 0.14
C LYS A 82 16.72 22.20 -0.75
N ALA A 83 15.83 23.19 -0.66
CA ALA A 83 15.90 24.43 -1.41
C ALA A 83 15.83 25.68 -0.50
N SER A 84 16.21 25.53 0.77
CA SER A 84 16.49 26.62 1.70
C SER A 84 17.94 26.56 2.15
#